data_AF-A0A7S4D3Q1-F1
#
_entry.id   AF-A0A7S4D3Q1-F1
#
_cell.length_a   1.000
_cell.length_b   1.000
_cell.length_c   1.000
_cell.angle_alpha   90.00
_cell.angle_beta   90.00
_cell.angle_gamma   90.00
#
_symmetry.space_group_name_H-M   'P 1'
#
loop_
_entity.id
_entity.type
_entity.pdbx_description
1 polymer ?
#
loop_
_entity_poly.entity_id
_entity_poly.type
_entity_poly.pdbx_seq_one_letter_code
_entity_poly.pdbx_strand_id
1 'polypeptide(L)'
;IFFRHRLDMAFTRFAFLLLLLSLCADSRMHVHEGKLGDKMDCDGAYMCGVLTLEGGEGTGKYHHPNPSVHGLWPQVPPYGNSKCVAPSITSLPPFIRAKCYDDLGFQTHEWKKHGVCAGVRDCYDFAHQVCELSAAPVAIMKKVGEDFSDQVDAVRDADYPVFAVDQHEKQIEIAVCAGVDGRWKIVPPEKFGDECSPNVIRRS
;
A
#
# COMPACT_ATOMS: atom_id res chain seq x y z
N ILE A 1 -40.07 -21.54 -65.82
CA ILE A 1 -40.45 -20.37 -64.99
C ILE A 1 -39.78 -20.58 -63.63
N PHE A 2 -38.99 -19.60 -63.22
CA PHE A 2 -37.93 -19.66 -62.20
C PHE A 2 -38.44 -19.97 -60.79
N PHE A 3 -37.81 -20.94 -60.13
CA PHE A 3 -37.77 -21.10 -58.67
C PHE A 3 -36.38 -20.67 -58.20
N ARG A 4 -36.24 -19.50 -57.55
CA ARG A 4 -35.10 -19.22 -56.66
C ARG A 4 -35.21 -17.88 -55.92
N HIS A 5 -34.67 -17.90 -54.70
CA HIS A 5 -34.25 -16.79 -53.84
C HIS A 5 -35.29 -16.08 -52.95
N ARG A 6 -35.47 -16.64 -51.75
CA ARG A 6 -35.43 -15.86 -50.49
C ARG A 6 -34.71 -16.66 -49.41
N LEU A 7 -33.39 -16.62 -49.46
CA LEU A 7 -32.51 -16.81 -48.32
C LEU A 7 -31.61 -15.58 -48.37
N ASP A 8 -31.62 -14.80 -47.29
CA ASP A 8 -30.60 -13.84 -46.86
C ASP A 8 -31.31 -12.69 -46.14
N MET A 9 -31.15 -12.66 -44.81
CA MET A 9 -31.17 -11.47 -43.92
C MET A 9 -31.29 -11.89 -42.43
N ALA A 10 -30.66 -12.99 -42.02
CA ALA A 10 -30.64 -13.38 -40.59
C ALA A 10 -29.25 -13.65 -40.02
N PHE A 11 -28.18 -13.48 -40.80
CA PHE A 11 -26.81 -13.79 -40.33
C PHE A 11 -25.94 -12.57 -40.00
N THR A 12 -26.43 -11.34 -40.21
CA THR A 12 -25.60 -10.13 -40.06
C THR A 12 -25.82 -9.37 -38.75
N ARG A 13 -26.65 -9.88 -37.83
CA ARG A 13 -26.93 -9.22 -36.53
C ARG A 13 -26.28 -9.86 -35.31
N PHE A 14 -25.72 -11.06 -35.41
CA PHE A 14 -25.05 -11.72 -34.28
C PHE A 14 -23.54 -11.42 -34.18
N ALA A 15 -22.90 -10.99 -35.28
CA ALA A 15 -21.47 -10.68 -35.27
C ALA A 15 -21.12 -9.31 -34.63
N PHE A 16 -22.09 -8.40 -34.48
CA PHE A 16 -21.85 -7.07 -33.91
C PHE A 16 -21.97 -7.01 -32.39
N LEU A 17 -22.55 -8.02 -31.74
CA LEU A 17 -22.69 -8.04 -30.28
C LEU A 17 -21.50 -8.72 -29.57
N LEU A 18 -20.72 -9.54 -30.29
CA LEU A 18 -19.52 -10.20 -29.76
C LEU A 18 -18.25 -9.34 -29.84
N LEU A 19 -18.26 -8.25 -30.60
CA LEU A 19 -17.11 -7.33 -30.69
C LEU A 19 -17.11 -6.21 -29.63
N LEU A 20 -18.23 -6.00 -28.92
CA LEU A 20 -18.34 -4.96 -27.88
C LEU A 20 -18.01 -5.45 -26.46
N LEU A 21 -17.83 -6.76 -26.27
CA LEU A 21 -17.39 -7.34 -24.98
C LEU A 21 -15.86 -7.45 -24.87
N SER A 22 -15.11 -7.10 -25.93
CA SER A 22 -13.64 -7.16 -25.96
C SER A 22 -12.96 -5.82 -25.64
N LEU A 23 -13.72 -4.81 -25.17
CA LEU A 23 -13.19 -3.48 -24.86
C LEU A 23 -13.27 -3.09 -23.38
N CYS A 24 -13.53 -4.03 -22.47
CA CYS A 24 -12.91 -3.94 -21.14
C CYS A 24 -11.43 -4.28 -21.29
N ALA A 25 -10.72 -3.44 -22.06
CA ALA A 25 -9.28 -3.42 -22.07
C ALA A 25 -8.88 -3.13 -20.62
N ASP A 26 -8.23 -4.13 -20.05
CA ASP A 26 -7.54 -4.10 -18.77
C ASP A 26 -6.73 -2.79 -18.69
N SER A 27 -7.33 -1.79 -18.05
CA SER A 27 -6.65 -0.54 -17.72
C SER A 27 -5.94 -0.75 -16.38
N ARG A 28 -5.20 -1.86 -16.25
CA ARG A 28 -4.06 -1.94 -15.33
C ARG A 28 -3.09 -0.86 -15.78
N MET A 29 -3.31 0.35 -15.28
CA MET A 29 -2.29 1.38 -15.19
C MET A 29 -1.05 0.65 -14.71
N HIS A 30 -0.02 0.53 -15.57
CA HIS A 30 1.25 -0.05 -15.17
C HIS A 30 1.84 0.92 -14.15
N VAL A 31 1.47 0.74 -12.88
CA VAL A 31 2.11 1.39 -11.75
C VAL A 31 3.56 0.92 -11.86
N HIS A 32 4.46 1.88 -12.07
CA HIS A 32 5.88 1.59 -12.15
C HIS A 32 6.30 1.18 -10.73
N GLU A 33 6.26 -0.12 -10.46
CA GLU A 33 6.75 -0.67 -9.20
C GLU A 33 8.25 -0.35 -9.09
N GLY A 34 8.63 0.27 -7.98
CA GLY A 34 10.01 0.44 -7.60
C GLY A 34 10.64 -0.92 -7.30
N LYS A 35 11.93 -1.03 -7.58
CA LYS A 35 12.76 -2.12 -7.05
C LYS A 35 13.02 -1.86 -5.57
N LEU A 36 13.24 -2.92 -4.80
CA LEU A 36 13.71 -2.79 -3.43
C LEU A 36 14.98 -1.92 -3.39
N GLY A 37 14.97 -0.89 -2.55
CA GLY A 37 16.06 0.08 -2.45
C GLY A 37 15.96 1.25 -3.43
N ASP A 38 14.95 1.30 -4.29
CA ASP A 38 14.63 2.50 -5.05
C ASP A 38 14.25 3.63 -4.10
N LYS A 39 14.75 4.81 -4.42
CA LYS A 39 14.48 6.00 -3.64
C LYS A 39 13.07 6.50 -3.93
N MET A 40 12.23 6.64 -2.91
CA MET A 40 10.88 7.20 -3.12
C MET A 40 10.94 8.72 -3.33
N ASP A 41 10.33 9.19 -4.42
CA ASP A 41 10.03 10.60 -4.64
C ASP A 41 8.63 10.90 -4.08
N CYS A 42 8.55 11.81 -3.12
CA CYS A 42 7.32 12.20 -2.46
C CYS A 42 6.48 13.22 -3.25
N ASP A 43 6.95 13.67 -4.43
CA ASP A 43 6.25 14.52 -5.39
C ASP A 43 5.11 15.39 -4.82
N GLY A 44 5.48 16.49 -4.16
CA GLY A 44 4.54 17.48 -3.67
C GLY A 44 3.77 17.11 -2.40
N ALA A 45 3.83 15.88 -1.89
CA ALA A 45 3.30 15.55 -0.57
C ALA A 45 4.08 16.23 0.56
N TYR A 46 3.39 16.50 1.66
CA TYR A 46 4.00 16.96 2.89
C TYR A 46 4.90 15.86 3.49
N MET A 47 4.40 14.62 3.55
CA MET A 47 5.17 13.42 3.89
C MET A 47 4.75 12.25 3.00
N CYS A 48 5.71 11.42 2.62
CA CYS A 48 5.46 10.13 1.98
C CYS A 48 6.28 9.01 2.61
N GLY A 49 5.87 7.78 2.36
CA GLY A 49 6.39 6.61 3.05
C GLY A 49 5.96 5.30 2.41
N VAL A 50 6.37 4.22 3.06
CA VAL A 50 5.86 2.86 2.80
C VAL A 50 5.22 2.28 4.07
N LEU A 51 4.11 1.58 3.90
CA LEU A 51 3.58 0.64 4.86
C LEU A 51 4.12 -0.74 4.50
N THR A 52 4.94 -1.31 5.37
CA THR A 52 5.64 -2.57 5.12
C THR A 52 4.93 -3.73 5.82
N LEU A 53 4.61 -4.77 5.07
CA LEU A 53 3.92 -5.97 5.52
C LEU A 53 4.83 -7.18 5.33
N GLU A 54 4.86 -8.08 6.30
CA GLU A 54 5.67 -9.31 6.25
C GLU A 54 4.79 -10.47 5.80
N GLY A 55 5.28 -11.27 4.86
CA GLY A 55 4.60 -12.49 4.42
C GLY A 55 4.80 -13.69 5.35
N GLY A 56 5.82 -13.64 6.21
CA GLY A 56 6.17 -14.71 7.16
C GLY A 56 7.21 -15.70 6.66
N GLU A 57 7.54 -15.67 5.36
CA GLU A 57 8.56 -16.53 4.74
C GLU A 57 9.99 -15.92 4.77
N GLY A 58 10.19 -14.78 5.44
CA GLY A 58 11.48 -14.10 5.54
C GLY A 58 12.49 -14.86 6.41
N THR A 59 13.62 -14.24 6.71
CA THR A 59 14.64 -14.85 7.58
C THR A 59 14.58 -14.33 9.01
N GLY A 60 15.08 -15.11 9.98
CA GLY A 60 15.24 -14.66 11.36
C GLY A 60 13.92 -14.20 12.00
N LYS A 61 13.82 -12.89 12.30
CA LYS A 61 12.63 -12.29 12.92
C LYS A 61 11.44 -12.13 11.97
N TYR A 62 11.69 -12.19 10.66
CA TYR A 62 10.69 -12.11 9.60
C TYR A 62 10.16 -13.49 9.20
N HIS A 63 10.66 -14.55 9.84
CA HIS A 63 10.14 -15.91 9.69
C HIS A 63 9.09 -16.18 10.76
N HIS A 64 7.82 -16.26 10.37
CA HIS A 64 6.70 -16.51 11.27
C HIS A 64 5.49 -17.06 10.50
N PRO A 65 4.54 -17.75 11.17
CA PRO A 65 3.53 -18.55 10.47
C PRO A 65 2.38 -17.73 9.85
N ASN A 66 2.31 -16.42 10.02
CA ASN A 66 1.16 -15.64 9.56
C ASN A 66 1.60 -14.28 9.04
N PRO A 67 1.06 -13.81 7.90
CA PRO A 67 1.27 -12.44 7.46
C PRO A 67 1.00 -11.42 8.57
N SER A 68 1.89 -10.45 8.71
CA SER A 68 1.87 -9.49 9.80
C SER A 68 2.30 -8.11 9.33
N VAL A 69 2.18 -7.12 10.20
CA VAL A 69 2.69 -5.77 9.92
C VAL A 69 4.15 -5.68 10.39
N HIS A 70 5.01 -5.13 9.54
CA HIS A 70 6.35 -4.70 9.95
C HIS A 70 6.24 -3.29 10.54
N GLY A 71 5.79 -2.32 9.76
CA GLY A 71 5.72 -0.93 10.20
C GLY A 71 5.38 0.07 9.11
N LEU A 72 5.45 1.34 9.48
CA LEU A 72 5.24 2.49 8.61
C LEU A 72 6.53 3.32 8.59
N TRP A 73 7.12 3.47 7.42
CA TRP A 73 8.44 4.07 7.26
C TRP A 73 8.34 5.32 6.38
N PRO A 74 8.42 6.51 7.00
CA PRO A 74 8.60 7.74 6.24
C PRO A 74 9.86 7.63 5.38
N GLN A 75 9.73 7.90 4.08
CA GLN A 75 10.83 7.80 3.11
C GLN A 75 11.68 9.07 3.17
N VAL A 76 12.33 9.27 4.32
CA VAL A 76 13.30 10.35 4.56
C VAL A 76 14.66 9.97 3.97
N PRO A 77 15.61 10.92 3.77
CA PRO A 77 16.94 10.58 3.30
C PRO A 77 17.62 9.49 4.18
N PRO A 78 18.33 8.52 3.58
CA PRO A 78 18.63 8.38 2.14
C PRO A 78 17.54 7.70 1.30
N TYR A 79 16.50 7.14 1.91
CA TYR A 79 15.51 6.26 1.25
C TYR A 79 14.47 7.02 0.42
N GLY A 80 14.28 8.30 0.69
CA GLY A 80 13.44 9.18 -0.14
C GLY A 80 13.81 10.65 0.01
N ASN A 81 12.89 11.52 -0.36
CA ASN A 81 13.02 12.98 -0.20
C ASN A 81 11.97 13.58 0.76
N SER A 82 11.23 12.75 1.51
CA SER A 82 10.36 13.23 2.61
C SER A 82 11.19 13.95 3.68
N LYS A 83 10.60 14.93 4.35
CA LYS A 83 11.21 15.53 5.54
C LYS A 83 10.87 14.70 6.77
N CYS A 84 11.82 14.56 7.70
CA CYS A 84 11.52 14.04 9.03
C CYS A 84 10.71 15.10 9.79
N VAL A 85 9.49 14.75 10.18
CA VAL A 85 8.63 15.62 10.99
C VAL A 85 8.47 14.99 12.36
N ALA A 86 8.94 15.70 13.39
CA ALA A 86 8.88 15.22 14.77
C ALA A 86 7.43 15.15 15.28
N PRO A 87 7.13 14.26 16.24
CA PRO A 87 5.80 14.19 16.83
C PRO A 87 5.47 15.46 17.60
N SER A 88 4.20 15.86 17.56
CA SER A 88 3.71 17.06 18.25
C SER A 88 3.80 16.97 19.78
N ILE A 89 3.78 15.76 20.34
CA ILE A 89 3.89 15.47 21.77
C ILE A 89 5.08 14.53 21.98
N THR A 90 6.07 14.99 22.74
CA THR A 90 7.32 14.25 23.01
C THR A 90 7.34 13.58 24.39
N SER A 91 6.45 13.96 25.30
CA SER A 91 6.24 13.30 26.59
C SER A 91 5.36 12.06 26.39
N LEU A 92 5.92 10.87 26.52
CA LEU A 92 5.19 9.62 26.28
C LEU A 92 4.94 8.87 27.60
N PRO A 93 3.71 8.43 27.89
CA PRO A 93 3.47 7.41 28.90
C PRO A 93 4.13 6.07 28.46
N PRO A 94 4.22 5.07 29.36
CA PRO A 94 4.79 3.76 29.01
C PRO A 94 4.13 3.21 27.75
N PHE A 95 4.92 2.76 26.78
CA PHE A 95 4.38 2.35 25.49
C PHE A 95 3.58 1.06 25.66
N ILE A 96 2.28 1.09 25.38
CA ILE A 96 1.43 -0.10 25.41
C ILE A 96 1.45 -0.76 24.03
N ARG A 97 1.55 -2.08 24.01
CA ARG A 97 1.54 -2.85 22.77
C ARG A 97 0.19 -2.73 22.06
N ALA A 98 0.21 -2.27 20.82
CA ALA A 98 -0.95 -2.23 19.94
C ALA A 98 -1.27 -3.64 19.39
N LYS A 99 -2.54 -3.88 19.08
CA LYS A 99 -3.04 -5.22 18.74
C LYS A 99 -2.41 -5.83 17.48
N CYS A 100 -2.00 -5.01 16.51
CA CYS A 100 -1.40 -5.50 15.27
C CYS A 100 0.05 -5.95 15.42
N TYR A 101 0.74 -5.59 16.51
CA TYR A 101 2.10 -6.01 16.80
C TYR A 101 2.11 -7.17 17.77
N ASP A 102 2.92 -8.19 17.53
CA ASP A 102 3.04 -9.34 18.43
C ASP A 102 4.03 -9.12 19.59
N ASP A 103 5.01 -8.23 19.40
CA ASP A 103 6.05 -7.91 20.39
C ASP A 103 6.13 -6.40 20.68
N LEU A 104 6.21 -6.04 21.96
CA LEU A 104 6.36 -4.65 22.39
C LEU A 104 7.75 -4.09 22.06
N GLY A 105 8.78 -4.94 22.09
CA GLY A 105 10.14 -4.54 21.71
C GLY A 105 10.22 -4.12 20.24
N PHE A 106 9.57 -4.89 19.37
CA PHE A 106 9.45 -4.62 17.94
C PHE A 106 8.65 -3.35 17.67
N GLN A 107 7.46 -3.18 18.25
CA GLN A 107 6.72 -1.91 18.16
C GLN A 107 7.55 -0.72 18.65
N THR A 108 8.33 -0.90 19.72
CA THR A 108 9.23 0.15 20.24
C THR A 108 10.35 0.47 19.26
N HIS A 109 10.89 -0.53 18.53
CA HIS A 109 11.85 -0.32 17.45
C HIS A 109 11.24 0.52 16.34
N GLU A 110 10.06 0.13 15.86
CA GLU A 110 9.35 0.84 14.79
C GLU A 110 9.10 2.30 15.15
N TRP A 111 8.64 2.57 16.37
CA TRP A 111 8.49 3.93 16.84
C TRP A 111 9.81 4.70 16.86
N LYS A 112 10.84 4.19 17.54
CA LYS A 112 12.10 4.92 17.75
C LYS A 112 12.86 5.17 16.46
N LYS A 113 12.76 4.28 15.49
CA LYS A 113 13.50 4.35 14.23
C LYS A 113 12.72 5.09 13.14
N HIS A 114 11.40 4.89 13.08
CA HIS A 114 10.56 5.38 11.97
C HIS A 114 9.50 6.38 12.44
N GLY A 115 8.74 6.02 13.48
CA GLY A 115 7.62 6.83 13.97
C GLY A 115 7.99 8.23 14.47
N VAL A 116 9.20 8.41 15.02
CA VAL A 116 9.71 9.73 15.44
C VAL A 116 9.86 10.75 14.30
N CYS A 117 9.81 10.31 13.04
CA CYS A 117 9.85 11.16 11.85
C CYS A 117 8.54 11.19 11.07
N ALA A 118 7.47 10.59 11.59
CA ALA A 118 6.22 10.37 10.86
C ALA A 118 5.21 11.52 10.97
N GLY A 119 5.54 12.62 11.64
CA GLY A 119 4.67 13.79 11.82
C GLY A 119 3.35 13.52 12.53
N VAL A 120 3.24 12.36 13.19
CA VAL A 120 2.10 11.93 13.99
C VAL A 120 2.02 12.67 15.33
N ARG A 121 0.91 12.53 16.04
CA ARG A 121 0.76 13.21 17.33
C ARG A 121 1.76 12.73 18.37
N ASP A 122 1.84 11.41 18.55
CA ASP A 122 2.64 10.68 19.54
C ASP A 122 2.78 9.19 19.13
N CYS A 123 3.41 8.37 19.98
CA CYS A 123 3.63 6.96 19.68
C CYS A 123 2.34 6.11 19.63
N TYR A 124 1.27 6.52 20.31
CA TYR A 124 -0.01 5.82 20.28
C TYR A 124 -0.74 6.09 18.97
N ASP A 125 -0.75 7.35 18.53
CA ASP A 125 -1.28 7.74 17.23
C ASP A 125 -0.53 7.02 16.10
N PHE A 126 0.81 6.96 16.16
CA PHE A 126 1.60 6.18 15.20
C PHE A 126 1.17 4.71 15.15
N ALA A 127 1.17 4.01 16.30
CA ALA A 127 0.83 2.60 16.34
C ALA A 127 -0.62 2.34 15.91
N HIS A 128 -1.54 3.24 16.25
CA HIS A 128 -2.94 3.16 15.80
C HIS A 128 -3.06 3.27 14.29
N GLN A 129 -2.42 4.28 13.69
CA GLN A 129 -2.43 4.48 12.25
C GLN A 129 -1.80 3.30 11.50
N VAL A 130 -0.69 2.74 12.00
CA VAL A 130 -0.09 1.52 11.44
C VAL A 130 -1.10 0.38 11.43
N CYS A 131 -1.75 0.09 12.57
CA CYS A 131 -2.73 -0.98 12.66
C CYS A 131 -3.96 -0.75 11.75
N GLU A 132 -4.45 0.49 11.65
CA GLU A 132 -5.58 0.83 10.79
C GLU A 132 -5.26 0.60 9.32
N LEU A 133 -4.10 1.10 8.85
CA LEU A 133 -3.68 0.98 7.46
C LEU A 133 -3.35 -0.46 7.08
N SER A 134 -2.76 -1.24 8.00
CA SER A 134 -2.34 -2.62 7.73
C SER A 134 -3.46 -3.65 7.79
N ALA A 135 -4.57 -3.34 8.47
CA ALA A 135 -5.60 -4.34 8.77
C ALA A 135 -6.17 -5.02 7.53
N ALA A 136 -6.55 -4.25 6.52
CA ALA A 136 -7.15 -4.77 5.29
C ALA A 136 -6.15 -5.54 4.40
N PRO A 137 -4.96 -5.02 4.06
CA PRO A 137 -4.01 -5.76 3.22
C PRO A 137 -3.46 -7.00 3.92
N VAL A 138 -3.18 -6.97 5.23
CA VAL A 138 -2.78 -8.18 5.98
C VAL A 138 -3.90 -9.24 5.97
N ALA A 139 -5.17 -8.83 6.06
CA ALA A 139 -6.29 -9.76 5.97
C ALA A 139 -6.43 -10.40 4.58
N ILE A 140 -5.99 -9.71 3.52
CA ILE A 140 -5.93 -10.27 2.16
C ILE A 140 -4.82 -11.31 2.06
N MET A 141 -3.61 -10.99 2.51
CA MET A 141 -2.48 -11.93 2.53
C MET A 141 -2.84 -13.21 3.30
N LYS A 142 -3.48 -13.08 4.47
CA LYS A 142 -3.92 -14.24 5.28
C LYS A 142 -4.92 -15.15 4.58
N LYS A 143 -5.70 -14.66 3.61
CA LYS A 143 -6.72 -15.47 2.91
C LYS A 143 -6.11 -16.39 1.87
N VAL A 144 -4.98 -15.99 1.27
CA VAL A 144 -4.34 -16.77 0.20
C VAL A 144 -3.32 -17.78 0.70
N GLY A 145 -2.81 -17.60 1.93
CA GLY A 145 -1.99 -18.60 2.62
C GLY A 145 -0.54 -18.17 2.75
N GLU A 146 0.36 -19.15 2.85
CA GLU A 146 1.78 -18.93 3.20
C GLU A 146 2.65 -18.54 2.00
N ASP A 147 2.27 -18.88 0.77
CA ASP A 147 3.09 -18.56 -0.42
C ASP A 147 3.15 -17.05 -0.66
N PHE A 148 4.37 -16.51 -0.59
CA PHE A 148 4.60 -15.07 -0.71
C PHE A 148 4.26 -14.52 -2.09
N SER A 149 4.42 -15.31 -3.16
CA SER A 149 4.03 -14.87 -4.51
C SER A 149 2.52 -14.67 -4.59
N ASP A 150 1.74 -15.63 -4.06
CA ASP A 150 0.29 -15.53 -3.99
C ASP A 150 -0.16 -14.34 -3.13
N GLN A 151 0.53 -14.05 -2.02
CA GLN A 151 0.27 -12.88 -1.18
C GLN A 151 0.50 -11.56 -1.92
N VAL A 152 1.62 -11.44 -2.65
CA VAL A 152 1.94 -10.25 -3.45
C VAL A 152 0.87 -10.03 -4.52
N ASP A 153 0.51 -11.07 -5.27
CA ASP A 153 -0.48 -10.98 -6.33
C ASP A 153 -1.86 -10.63 -5.77
N ALA A 154 -2.26 -11.20 -4.63
CA ALA A 154 -3.51 -10.87 -3.97
C ALA A 154 -3.61 -9.41 -3.49
N VAL A 155 -2.50 -8.83 -3.00
CA VAL A 155 -2.45 -7.41 -2.60
C VAL A 155 -2.55 -6.50 -3.83
N ARG A 156 -1.87 -6.85 -4.94
CA ARG A 156 -1.96 -6.11 -6.21
C ARG A 156 -3.35 -6.18 -6.82
N ASP A 157 -3.94 -7.38 -6.89
CA ASP A 157 -5.29 -7.60 -7.43
C ASP A 157 -6.39 -6.92 -6.60
N ALA A 158 -6.07 -6.52 -5.36
CA ALA A 158 -6.91 -5.68 -4.51
C ALA A 158 -6.66 -4.18 -4.67
N ASP A 159 -5.97 -3.76 -5.75
CA ASP A 159 -5.66 -2.37 -6.12
C ASP A 159 -4.84 -1.59 -5.08
N TYR A 160 -4.06 -2.27 -4.23
CA TYR A 160 -3.11 -1.57 -3.36
C TYR A 160 -1.91 -1.07 -4.16
N PRO A 161 -1.44 0.17 -3.93
CA PRO A 161 -0.30 0.73 -4.62
C PRO A 161 1.01 0.16 -4.07
N VAL A 162 1.36 -1.05 -4.49
CA VAL A 162 2.63 -1.69 -4.12
C VAL A 162 3.76 -0.86 -4.71
N PHE A 163 4.55 -0.24 -3.83
CA PHE A 163 5.74 0.52 -4.19
C PHE A 163 6.90 -0.42 -4.51
N ALA A 164 7.15 -1.41 -3.65
CA ALA A 164 8.23 -2.36 -3.83
C ALA A 164 7.89 -3.71 -3.18
N VAL A 165 8.63 -4.75 -3.59
CA VAL A 165 8.55 -6.09 -3.01
C VAL A 165 9.96 -6.54 -2.61
N ASP A 166 10.17 -6.79 -1.33
CA ASP A 166 11.40 -7.40 -0.80
C ASP A 166 11.31 -8.92 -0.97
N GLN A 167 12.00 -9.45 -1.98
CA GLN A 167 12.06 -10.89 -2.23
C GLN A 167 13.01 -11.64 -1.28
N HIS A 168 13.88 -10.94 -0.54
CA HIS A 168 14.80 -11.53 0.42
C HIS A 168 14.12 -11.77 1.75
N GLU A 169 13.54 -10.72 2.35
CA GLU A 169 12.85 -10.81 3.64
C GLU A 169 11.34 -11.03 3.51
N LYS A 170 10.85 -11.19 2.27
CA LYS A 170 9.45 -11.53 1.95
C LYS A 170 8.50 -10.46 2.50
N GLN A 171 8.70 -9.23 2.06
CA GLN A 171 7.93 -8.07 2.49
C GLN A 171 7.30 -7.32 1.32
N ILE A 172 6.09 -6.78 1.54
CA ILE A 172 5.37 -5.94 0.59
C ILE A 172 5.40 -4.51 1.13
N GLU A 173 5.90 -3.56 0.34
CA GLU A 173 5.92 -2.14 0.67
C GLU A 173 4.81 -1.42 -0.10
N ILE A 174 3.78 -0.96 0.61
CA ILE A 174 2.64 -0.24 0.03
C ILE A 174 2.88 1.27 0.16
N ALA A 175 2.71 2.02 -0.94
CA ALA A 175 2.86 3.46 -0.95
C ALA A 175 1.81 4.15 -0.05
N VAL A 176 2.29 5.07 0.78
CA VAL A 176 1.47 5.86 1.70
C VAL A 176 1.95 7.30 1.75
N CYS A 177 1.05 8.23 2.06
CA CYS A 177 1.40 9.63 2.31
C CYS A 177 0.59 10.21 3.46
N ALA A 178 1.07 11.34 4.00
CA ALA A 178 0.37 12.11 5.02
C ALA A 178 0.45 13.61 4.74
N GLY A 179 -0.63 14.31 5.08
CA GLY A 179 -0.70 15.77 5.06
C GLY A 179 -0.10 16.41 6.31
N VAL A 180 -0.28 17.73 6.43
CA VAL A 180 0.17 18.52 7.61
C VAL A 180 -0.51 18.13 8.92
N ASP A 181 -1.62 17.40 8.84
CA ASP A 181 -2.37 16.86 9.98
C ASP A 181 -1.78 15.55 10.53
N GLY A 182 -0.72 15.02 9.90
CA GLY A 182 -0.05 13.79 10.35
C GLY A 182 -0.89 12.53 10.14
N ARG A 183 -1.93 12.59 9.28
CA ARG A 183 -2.81 11.46 8.99
C ARG A 183 -2.35 10.73 7.74
N TRP A 184 -1.81 9.54 7.95
CA TRP A 184 -1.33 8.63 6.92
C TRP A 184 -2.47 7.92 6.20
N LYS A 185 -2.29 7.73 4.89
CA LYS A 185 -3.22 7.04 4.01
C LYS A 185 -2.48 6.31 2.90
N ILE A 186 -3.08 5.23 2.42
CA ILE A 186 -2.62 4.48 1.25
C ILE A 186 -3.02 5.26 0.00
N VAL A 187 -2.01 5.68 -0.76
CA VAL A 187 -2.15 6.54 -1.94
C VAL A 187 -1.04 6.16 -2.90
N PRO A 188 -1.30 5.99 -4.21
CA PRO A 188 -0.22 5.72 -5.16
C PRO A 188 0.69 6.96 -5.33
N PRO A 189 1.99 6.79 -5.63
CA PRO A 189 2.94 7.89 -5.67
C PRO A 189 2.52 9.07 -6.55
N GLU A 190 1.90 8.81 -7.72
CA GLU A 190 1.42 9.84 -8.64
C GLU A 190 0.25 10.70 -8.10
N LYS A 191 -0.28 10.36 -6.92
CA LYS A 191 -1.34 11.09 -6.23
C LYS A 191 -0.90 11.77 -4.95
N PHE A 192 0.38 11.66 -4.59
CA PHE A 192 0.94 12.28 -3.38
C PHE A 192 0.69 13.79 -3.30
N GLY A 193 0.98 14.53 -4.37
CA GLY A 193 0.73 15.98 -4.42
C GLY A 193 -0.75 16.37 -4.33
N ASP A 194 -1.66 15.56 -4.90
CA ASP A 194 -3.10 15.82 -4.86
C ASP A 194 -3.68 15.56 -3.46
N GLU A 195 -3.24 14.47 -2.83
CA GLU A 195 -3.85 13.94 -1.61
C GLU A 195 -3.19 14.45 -0.33
N CYS A 196 -1.89 14.69 -0.36
CA CYS A 196 -1.06 14.94 0.81
C CYS A 196 -0.27 16.25 0.73
N SER A 197 -0.59 17.13 -0.22
CA SER A 197 0.11 18.42 -0.32
C SER A 197 -0.05 19.29 0.93
N PRO A 198 0.98 20.11 1.27
CA PRO A 198 0.91 21.04 2.40
C PRO A 198 -0.27 22.01 2.36
N ASN A 199 -0.84 22.25 1.18
CA ASN A 199 -1.95 23.19 0.98
C ASN A 199 -3.33 22.51 1.08
N VAL A 200 -3.38 21.18 1.21
CA VAL A 200 -4.62 20.43 1.41
C VAL A 200 -5.00 20.55 2.89
N ILE A 201 -5.77 21.59 3.22
CA ILE A 201 -6.41 21.73 4.53
C ILE A 201 -7.74 20.96 4.46
N ARG A 202 -7.77 19.72 4.96
CA ARG A 202 -9.05 19.02 5.14
C ARG A 202 -9.76 19.59 6.37
N ARG A 203 -10.95 20.15 6.14
CA ARG A 203 -11.88 20.45 7.24
C ARG A 203 -12.33 19.12 7.82
N SER A 204 -12.02 18.92 9.11
CA SER A 204 -12.51 17.82 9.96
C SER A 204 -14.03 17.74 9.96
#